data_AF-A0A1S3CZ38-F1
#
_entry.id   AF-A0A1S3CZ38-F1
#
_cell.length_a   1.000
_cell.length_b   1.000
_cell.length_c   1.000
_cell.angle_alpha   90.00
_cell.angle_beta   90.00
_cell.angle_gamma   90.00
#
_symmetry.space_group_name_H-M   'P 1'
#
loop_
_entity.id
_entity.type
_entity.pdbx_description
1 polymer ?
#
loop_
_entity_poly.entity_id
_entity_poly.type
_entity_poly.pdbx_seq_one_letter_code
_entity_poly.pdbx_strand_id
1 'polypeptide(L)'
;MAEEPPKIVSKIKHILKNHRTLPLEQADYVNAWLERISKAPQNENERSNLLQYAKFLEYQLKYRNLSHPFDQPPPREIAPLSVVINEQLDLNDDDQAQEASTSKSRGCKAKEKKPLCDWGQSTWIRNMKEQDSGPQEQCNDINACKEILNETKKNNLPLAEFLTKIVPYTDDNGELIREVAYNELKAFRELVFRIFSDRIQQVDKIHSSTQCIRKYEYSIMEQHQLNRAKIAQNYLKQLLPGFNYDDYINDSNYIRDILIEVDKKHASETNCEPNFLSPENSLKQQQFKLKFLKDELRRREQDNEELMDEHNNLMLQLNQAIKEQQEKSKHNIKRNKDLKDKLAGLKITAEENQVILDKILLENGPTEN
;
A
#
# COMPACT_ATOMS: atom_id res chain seq x y z
N MET A 1 -12.08 9.32 14.33
CA MET A 1 -11.40 10.07 15.42
C MET A 1 -9.93 9.72 15.38
N ALA A 2 -9.03 10.68 15.16
CA ALA A 2 -7.59 10.41 15.13
C ALA A 2 -7.11 10.17 16.57
N GLU A 3 -6.48 9.03 16.81
CA GLU A 3 -5.91 8.67 18.10
C GLU A 3 -4.69 9.56 18.41
N GLU A 4 -4.60 10.08 19.63
CA GLU A 4 -3.54 11.02 19.99
C GLU A 4 -2.25 10.27 20.41
N PRO A 5 -1.06 10.80 20.07
CA PRO A 5 0.23 10.17 20.40
C PRO A 5 0.38 9.71 21.88
N PRO A 6 -0.07 10.48 22.89
CA PRO A 6 0.06 10.09 24.30
C PRO A 6 -0.74 8.83 24.67
N LYS A 7 -1.87 8.57 24.00
CA LYS A 7 -2.71 7.39 24.25
C LYS A 7 -2.02 6.12 23.74
N ILE A 8 -1.38 6.20 22.58
CA ILE A 8 -0.61 5.09 21.99
C ILE A 8 0.62 4.77 22.85
N VAL A 9 1.34 5.79 23.34
CA VAL A 9 2.49 5.59 24.27
C VAL A 9 2.08 4.81 25.51
N SER A 10 0.93 5.12 26.11
CA SER A 10 0.43 4.42 27.31
C SER A 10 0.18 2.93 27.04
N LYS A 11 -0.32 2.62 25.84
CA LYS A 11 -0.53 1.25 25.37
C LYS A 11 0.78 0.51 25.13
N ILE A 12 1.78 1.17 24.52
CA ILE A 12 3.11 0.61 24.31
C ILE A 12 3.82 0.32 25.65
N LYS A 13 3.72 1.22 26.63
CA LYS A 13 4.25 0.99 28.00
C LYS A 13 3.60 -0.22 28.66
N HIS A 14 2.31 -0.46 28.43
CA HIS A 14 1.62 -1.65 28.94
C HIS A 14 2.12 -2.94 28.25
N ILE A 15 2.36 -2.90 26.95
CA ILE A 15 2.95 -4.02 26.19
C ILE A 15 4.35 -4.35 26.72
N LEU A 16 5.21 -3.34 26.91
CA LEU A 16 6.57 -3.52 27.45
C LEU A 16 6.57 -4.13 28.85
N LYS A 17 5.63 -3.75 29.73
CA LYS A 17 5.51 -4.31 31.09
C LYS A 17 5.15 -5.80 31.10
N ASN A 18 4.48 -6.29 30.05
CA ASN A 18 4.01 -7.67 29.95
C ASN A 18 4.93 -8.57 29.11
N HIS A 19 5.96 -8.01 28.45
CA HIS A 19 6.90 -8.78 27.62
C HIS A 19 8.19 -9.15 28.38
N ARG A 20 8.70 -10.38 28.15
CA ARG A 20 10.00 -10.84 28.68
C ARG A 20 11.13 -9.95 28.18
N THR A 21 12.06 -9.65 29.09
CA THR A 21 13.20 -8.70 28.99
C THR A 21 13.77 -8.54 27.59
N LEU A 22 13.60 -7.34 27.02
CA LEU A 22 14.44 -6.85 25.93
C LEU A 22 15.90 -6.78 26.40
N PRO A 23 16.88 -6.97 25.49
CA PRO A 23 18.27 -6.62 25.76
C PRO A 23 18.39 -5.19 26.30
N LEU A 24 19.27 -4.95 27.27
CA LEU A 24 19.37 -3.69 28.00
C LEU A 24 19.54 -2.48 27.06
N GLU A 25 20.38 -2.64 26.03
CA GLU A 25 20.65 -1.60 25.02
C GLU A 25 19.41 -1.27 24.17
N GLN A 26 18.61 -2.28 23.81
CA GLN A 26 17.37 -2.06 23.06
C GLN A 26 16.28 -1.42 23.92
N ALA A 27 16.26 -1.71 25.23
CA ALA A 27 15.34 -1.06 26.16
C ALA A 27 15.61 0.45 26.25
N ASP A 28 16.88 0.85 26.25
CA ASP A 28 17.28 2.26 26.30
C ASP A 28 16.85 3.03 25.05
N TYR A 29 17.02 2.45 23.86
CA TYR A 29 16.55 3.08 22.61
C TYR A 29 15.03 3.18 22.54
N VAL A 30 14.31 2.13 22.94
CA VAL A 30 12.83 2.15 22.99
C VAL A 30 12.35 3.22 23.97
N ASN A 31 12.98 3.37 25.13
CA ASN A 31 12.65 4.40 26.10
C ASN A 31 12.90 5.81 25.54
N ALA A 32 14.03 6.03 24.86
CA ALA A 32 14.34 7.30 24.21
C ALA A 32 13.30 7.67 23.12
N TRP A 33 12.87 6.68 22.33
CA TRP A 33 11.80 6.84 21.34
C TRP A 33 10.45 7.17 22.01
N LEU A 34 10.10 6.50 23.10
CA LEU A 34 8.86 6.78 23.84
C LEU A 34 8.87 8.19 24.43
N GLU A 35 9.99 8.65 24.98
CA GLU A 35 10.13 10.03 25.44
C GLU A 35 9.96 11.02 24.29
N ARG A 36 10.58 10.75 23.14
CA ARG A 36 10.46 11.62 21.96
C ARG A 36 9.04 11.71 21.43
N ILE A 37 8.32 10.58 21.40
CA ILE A 37 6.91 10.50 20.97
C ILE A 37 5.97 11.16 21.99
N SER A 38 6.34 11.16 23.27
CA SER A 38 5.56 11.79 24.34
C SER A 38 5.69 13.32 24.38
N LYS A 39 6.72 13.90 23.76
CA LYS A 39 6.91 15.35 23.71
C LYS A 39 5.84 16.01 22.83
N ALA A 40 5.43 17.22 23.22
CA ALA A 40 4.51 18.00 22.42
C ALA A 40 5.11 18.29 21.03
N PRO A 41 4.41 17.99 19.93
CA PRO A 41 4.90 18.26 18.59
C PRO A 41 5.00 19.77 18.38
N GLN A 42 6.07 20.23 17.74
CA GLN A 42 6.23 21.64 17.39
C GLN A 42 5.36 22.02 16.18
N ASN A 43 5.09 21.06 15.28
CA ASN A 43 4.42 21.28 14.01
C ASN A 43 3.42 20.15 13.71
N GLU A 44 2.42 20.40 12.85
CA GLU A 44 1.42 19.39 12.46
C GLU A 44 2.04 18.21 11.66
N ASN A 45 3.04 18.48 10.82
CA ASN A 45 3.81 17.44 10.12
C ASN A 45 4.57 16.53 11.10
N GLU A 46 5.18 17.11 12.13
CA GLU A 46 5.87 16.34 13.16
C GLU A 46 4.90 15.47 13.97
N ARG A 47 3.70 15.98 14.28
CA ARG A 47 2.63 15.22 14.93
C ARG A 47 2.24 14.00 14.10
N SER A 48 2.08 14.17 12.79
CA SER A 48 1.74 13.08 11.87
C SER A 48 2.84 12.03 11.82
N ASN A 49 4.11 12.46 11.71
CA ASN A 49 5.26 11.56 11.70
C ASN A 49 5.35 10.79 13.02
N LEU A 50 5.35 11.47 14.17
CA LEU A 50 5.39 10.85 15.50
C LEU A 50 4.31 9.79 15.69
N LEU A 51 3.10 10.03 15.17
CA LEU A 51 2.01 9.05 15.22
C LEU A 51 2.32 7.79 14.39
N GLN A 52 2.95 7.94 13.24
CA GLN A 52 3.37 6.81 12.41
C GLN A 52 4.47 5.99 13.11
N TYR A 53 5.48 6.64 13.69
CA TYR A 53 6.51 5.95 14.47
C TYR A 53 5.94 5.25 15.70
N ALA A 54 4.99 5.87 16.41
CA ALA A 54 4.32 5.24 17.55
C ALA A 54 3.58 3.95 17.16
N LYS A 55 2.81 3.99 16.07
CA LYS A 55 2.11 2.80 15.55
C LYS A 55 3.08 1.72 15.08
N PHE A 56 4.18 2.12 14.45
CA PHE A 56 5.20 1.19 13.98
C PHE A 56 5.96 0.53 15.14
N LEU A 57 6.25 1.28 16.21
CA LEU A 57 6.85 0.74 17.44
C LEU A 57 5.90 -0.22 18.16
N GLU A 58 4.62 0.12 18.27
CA GLU A 58 3.58 -0.78 18.82
C GLU A 58 3.53 -2.10 18.03
N TYR A 59 3.57 -2.01 16.70
CA TYR A 59 3.62 -3.17 15.81
C TYR A 59 4.86 -4.03 16.10
N GLN A 60 6.07 -3.46 16.05
CA GLN A 60 7.31 -4.22 16.23
C GLN A 60 7.41 -4.90 17.61
N LEU A 61 6.98 -4.22 18.67
CA LEU A 61 6.95 -4.78 20.02
C LEU A 61 5.97 -5.94 20.17
N LYS A 62 4.81 -5.87 19.50
CA LYS A 62 3.84 -6.98 19.48
C LYS A 62 4.41 -8.24 18.81
N TYR A 63 5.23 -8.08 17.78
CA TYR A 63 5.83 -9.18 17.01
C TYR A 63 7.26 -9.56 17.44
N ARG A 64 7.79 -8.95 18.52
CA ARG A 64 9.12 -9.26 19.10
C ARG A 64 10.28 -9.13 18.12
N ASN A 65 10.16 -8.24 17.14
CA ASN A 65 11.22 -7.98 16.18
C ASN A 65 11.50 -6.48 16.15
N LEU A 66 12.34 -6.03 17.09
CA LEU A 66 12.78 -4.65 17.15
C LEU A 66 13.88 -4.47 16.11
N SER A 67 13.59 -3.64 15.12
CA SER A 67 14.47 -3.31 14.02
C SER A 67 14.50 -1.80 13.85
N HIS A 68 15.35 -1.34 12.93
CA HIS A 68 15.42 0.06 12.57
C HIS A 68 14.02 0.68 12.34
N PRO A 69 13.78 1.91 12.82
CA PRO A 69 14.75 2.84 13.42
C PRO A 69 14.89 2.74 14.95
N PHE A 70 14.32 1.72 15.58
CA PHE A 70 14.28 1.60 17.04
C PHE A 70 15.49 0.88 17.64
N ASP A 71 16.40 0.42 16.78
CA ASP A 71 17.73 -0.07 17.14
C ASP A 71 18.75 1.07 17.37
N GLN A 72 18.32 2.32 17.20
CA GLN A 72 19.12 3.53 17.36
C GLN A 72 18.33 4.60 18.13
N PRO A 73 19.01 5.57 18.78
CA PRO A 73 18.33 6.67 19.44
C PRO A 73 17.60 7.57 18.41
N PRO A 74 16.46 8.16 18.79
CA PRO A 74 15.69 9.00 17.87
C PRO A 74 16.50 10.22 17.41
N PRO A 75 16.49 10.54 16.10
CA PRO A 75 17.10 11.75 15.58
C PRO A 75 16.38 13.01 16.10
N ARG A 76 17.09 14.15 16.09
CA ARG A 76 16.51 15.44 16.55
C ARG A 76 15.30 15.84 15.71
N GLU A 77 15.43 15.73 14.40
CA GLU A 77 14.35 15.95 13.43
C GLU A 77 13.82 14.60 12.92
N ILE A 78 12.51 14.46 12.94
CA ILE A 78 11.85 13.19 12.63
C ILE A 78 11.38 13.24 11.17
N ALA A 79 12.17 12.61 10.31
CA ALA A 79 11.81 12.39 8.93
C ALA A 79 10.56 11.51 8.81
N PRO A 80 9.78 11.61 7.72
CA PRO A 80 8.65 10.71 7.48
C PRO A 80 9.10 9.25 7.53
N LEU A 81 8.33 8.39 8.20
CA LEU A 81 8.69 6.97 8.38
C LEU A 81 8.88 6.24 7.04
N SER A 82 8.17 6.66 5.99
CA SER A 82 8.33 6.14 4.63
C SER A 82 9.72 6.36 4.03
N VAL A 83 10.40 7.45 4.39
CA VAL A 83 11.76 7.75 3.90
C VAL A 83 12.76 6.82 4.58
N VAL A 84 12.65 6.67 5.89
CA VAL A 84 13.57 5.87 6.71
C VAL A 84 13.47 4.37 6.39
N ILE A 85 12.27 3.87 6.11
CA ILE A 85 12.08 2.47 5.70
C ILE A 85 12.64 2.22 4.29
N ASN A 86 12.51 3.20 3.37
CA ASN A 86 13.00 3.06 2.00
C ASN A 86 14.53 3.12 1.92
N GLU A 87 15.19 3.97 2.72
CA GLU A 87 16.65 4.03 2.80
C GLU A 87 17.28 2.69 3.23
N GLN A 88 16.56 1.88 4.02
CA GLN A 88 17.02 0.53 4.34
C GLN A 88 16.88 -0.47 3.19
N LEU A 89 15.90 -0.30 2.30
CA LEU A 89 15.76 -1.19 1.15
C LEU A 89 16.89 -0.96 0.14
N ASP A 90 17.29 0.30 -0.04
CA ASP A 90 18.41 0.66 -0.95
C ASP A 90 19.78 0.17 -0.43
N LEU A 91 19.99 0.12 0.90
CA LEU A 91 21.25 -0.37 1.49
C LEU A 91 21.39 -1.90 1.50
N ASN A 92 20.29 -2.65 1.46
CA ASN A 92 20.33 -4.12 1.45
C ASN A 92 20.58 -4.72 0.05
N ASP A 93 20.42 -3.94 -1.01
CA ASP A 93 20.69 -4.37 -2.40
C ASP A 93 22.20 -4.38 -2.74
N ASP A 94 23.03 -3.59 -2.04
CA ASP A 94 24.48 -3.55 -2.26
C ASP A 94 25.23 -4.70 -1.58
N ASP A 95 24.74 -5.22 -0.45
CA ASP A 95 25.38 -6.32 0.29
C ASP A 95 25.11 -7.72 -0.29
N GLN A 96 24.09 -7.89 -1.15
CA GLN A 96 23.86 -9.16 -1.87
C GLN A 96 24.65 -9.28 -3.18
N ALA A 97 25.38 -8.23 -3.60
CA ALA A 97 26.15 -8.23 -4.84
C ALA A 97 27.58 -8.82 -4.71
N GLN A 98 28.03 -9.19 -3.50
CA GLN A 98 29.41 -9.66 -3.28
C GLN A 98 29.64 -11.19 -3.36
N GLU A 99 28.60 -12.04 -3.31
CA GLU A 99 28.78 -13.51 -3.38
C GLU A 99 28.57 -14.14 -4.77
N ALA A 100 28.22 -13.36 -5.79
CA ALA A 100 28.01 -13.86 -7.16
C ALA A 100 29.02 -13.30 -8.16
N SER A 101 30.32 -13.52 -7.92
CA SER A 101 31.39 -13.08 -8.81
C SER A 101 32.10 -14.24 -9.52
N THR A 102 31.36 -15.02 -10.32
CA THR A 102 31.92 -15.70 -11.51
C THR A 102 30.91 -15.74 -12.65
N SER A 103 30.84 -14.68 -13.45
CA SER A 103 30.78 -14.77 -14.93
C SER A 103 30.63 -13.38 -15.55
N LYS A 104 31.48 -13.12 -16.53
CA LYS A 104 31.52 -11.93 -17.38
C LYS A 104 30.16 -11.72 -18.07
N SER A 105 29.55 -10.54 -17.94
CA SER A 105 29.27 -9.69 -19.12
C SER A 105 28.79 -8.28 -18.74
N ARG A 106 29.47 -7.30 -19.34
CA ARG A 106 29.03 -5.97 -19.80
C ARG A 106 28.31 -5.07 -18.79
N GLY A 107 29.09 -4.14 -18.25
CA GLY A 107 28.64 -3.02 -17.47
C GLY A 107 27.67 -2.08 -18.21
N CYS A 108 26.70 -1.59 -17.46
CA CYS A 108 25.98 -0.35 -17.75
C CYS A 108 26.36 0.65 -16.66
N LYS A 109 27.13 1.67 -17.01
CA LYS A 109 27.33 2.84 -16.17
C LYS A 109 25.98 3.51 -15.95
N ALA A 110 25.54 3.61 -14.69
CA ALA A 110 24.42 4.44 -14.30
C ALA A 110 24.79 5.91 -14.58
N LYS A 111 24.31 6.43 -15.72
CA LYS A 111 24.23 7.86 -15.95
C LYS A 111 23.16 8.40 -15.04
N GLU A 112 23.46 9.51 -14.36
CA GLU A 112 22.49 10.36 -13.67
C GLU A 112 21.20 10.45 -14.48
N LYS A 113 20.11 9.94 -13.92
CA LYS A 113 18.77 10.05 -14.51
C LYS A 113 18.37 11.53 -14.44
N LYS A 114 18.66 12.28 -15.50
CA LYS A 114 17.85 13.45 -15.85
C LYS A 114 16.38 13.00 -15.89
N PRO A 115 15.42 13.83 -15.44
CA PRO A 115 14.02 13.47 -15.42
C PRO A 115 13.60 13.01 -16.82
N LEU A 116 13.32 11.71 -16.92
CA LEU A 116 12.86 11.04 -18.12
C LEU A 116 11.40 11.43 -18.30
N CYS A 117 11.17 12.61 -18.87
CA CYS A 117 9.93 13.06 -19.53
C CYS A 117 10.07 14.56 -19.88
N ASP A 118 11.11 14.95 -20.63
CA ASP A 118 11.01 16.17 -21.44
C ASP A 118 10.15 15.83 -22.67
N TRP A 119 8.84 15.70 -22.43
CA TRP A 119 7.85 15.77 -23.51
C TRP A 119 7.93 17.19 -24.03
N GLY A 120 8.83 17.35 -25.00
CA GLY A 120 9.52 18.58 -25.29
C GLY A 120 8.62 19.81 -25.31
N GLN A 121 9.24 20.94 -25.02
CA GLN A 121 8.81 22.23 -25.54
C GLN A 121 8.37 22.01 -26.99
N SER A 122 7.05 21.97 -27.15
CA SER A 122 6.33 21.68 -28.35
C SER A 122 6.99 22.38 -29.54
N THR A 123 7.69 21.63 -30.40
CA THR A 123 8.32 22.14 -31.62
C THR A 123 7.33 22.88 -32.52
N TRP A 124 6.03 22.63 -32.38
CA TRP A 124 4.96 23.37 -33.05
C TRP A 124 4.85 24.84 -32.62
N ILE A 125 5.18 25.20 -31.37
CA ILE A 125 5.17 26.60 -30.90
C ILE A 125 6.34 27.40 -31.51
N ARG A 126 7.49 26.74 -31.68
CA ARG A 126 8.67 27.36 -32.30
C ARG A 126 8.49 27.54 -33.81
N ASN A 127 7.94 26.52 -34.48
CA ASN A 127 7.74 26.53 -35.93
C ASN A 127 6.61 27.48 -36.38
N MET A 128 5.60 27.76 -35.54
CA MET A 128 4.52 28.71 -35.91
C MET A 128 4.91 30.17 -35.74
N LYS A 129 5.85 30.50 -34.84
CA LYS A 129 6.38 31.87 -34.76
C LYS A 129 7.22 32.27 -35.97
N GLU A 130 7.70 31.31 -36.74
CA GLU A 130 8.56 31.53 -37.92
C GLU A 130 7.77 31.59 -39.25
N GLN A 131 6.47 31.27 -39.27
CA GLN A 131 5.68 31.21 -40.52
C GLN A 131 4.78 32.43 -40.84
N ASP A 132 4.61 33.41 -39.94
CA ASP A 132 3.60 34.49 -40.09
C ASP A 132 4.16 35.89 -40.41
N SER A 133 5.15 36.03 -41.30
CA SER A 133 5.68 37.36 -41.72
C SER A 133 5.30 37.78 -43.15
N GLY A 134 4.15 37.32 -43.64
CA GLY A 134 3.51 37.86 -44.85
C GLY A 134 2.38 38.83 -44.50
N PRO A 135 2.20 39.95 -45.22
CA PRO A 135 1.08 40.85 -44.99
C PRO A 135 -0.22 40.16 -45.45
N GLN A 136 -0.95 39.55 -44.52
CA GLN A 136 -2.30 39.07 -44.77
C GLN A 136 -3.29 40.20 -44.46
N GLU A 137 -4.16 40.49 -45.43
CA GLU A 137 -5.27 41.43 -45.28
C GLU A 137 -6.19 40.94 -44.14
N GLN A 138 -6.23 41.69 -43.05
CA GLN A 138 -7.09 41.43 -41.90
C GLN A 138 -8.55 41.66 -42.33
N CYS A 139 -9.32 40.58 -42.42
CA CYS A 139 -10.76 40.63 -42.65
C CYS A 139 -11.44 40.11 -41.39
N ASN A 140 -12.05 41.02 -40.64
CA ASN A 140 -12.77 40.72 -39.41
C ASN A 140 -14.15 40.11 -39.75
N ASP A 141 -14.16 38.90 -40.32
CA ASP A 141 -15.37 38.19 -40.73
C ASP A 141 -15.80 37.16 -39.68
N ILE A 142 -16.74 37.59 -38.83
CA ILE A 142 -17.36 36.75 -37.79
C ILE A 142 -18.04 35.52 -38.40
N ASN A 143 -18.51 35.57 -39.65
CA ASN A 143 -19.18 34.43 -40.29
C ASN A 143 -18.17 33.34 -40.68
N ALA A 144 -16.97 33.72 -41.15
CA ALA A 144 -15.89 32.77 -41.43
C ALA A 144 -15.45 32.01 -40.17
N CYS A 145 -15.33 32.70 -39.03
CA CYS A 145 -15.06 32.07 -37.73
C CYS A 145 -16.13 31.02 -37.35
N LYS A 146 -17.41 31.31 -37.61
CA LYS A 146 -18.53 30.38 -37.34
C LYS A 146 -18.49 29.16 -38.25
N GLU A 147 -18.12 29.32 -39.52
CA GLU A 147 -17.95 28.20 -40.45
C GLU A 147 -16.83 27.27 -40.00
N ILE A 148 -15.66 27.84 -39.64
CA ILE A 148 -14.51 27.07 -39.13
C ILE A 148 -14.86 26.30 -37.84
N LEU A 149 -15.61 26.92 -36.92
CA LEU A 149 -16.12 26.28 -35.69
C LEU A 149 -17.10 25.14 -35.98
N ASN A 150 -17.92 25.27 -37.00
CA ASN A 150 -18.87 24.23 -37.40
C ASN A 150 -18.17 23.06 -38.13
N GLU A 151 -17.10 23.34 -38.88
CA GLU A 151 -16.25 22.31 -39.48
C GLU A 151 -15.48 21.51 -38.43
N THR A 152 -14.94 22.19 -37.40
CA THR A 152 -14.22 21.49 -36.31
C THR A 152 -15.13 20.49 -35.59
N LYS A 153 -16.41 20.84 -35.37
CA LYS A 153 -17.40 19.94 -34.75
C LYS A 153 -17.72 18.70 -35.58
N LYS A 154 -17.59 18.77 -36.91
CA LYS A 154 -17.95 17.66 -37.81
C LYS A 154 -16.75 16.76 -38.14
N ASN A 155 -15.56 17.33 -38.27
CA ASN A 155 -14.41 16.64 -38.88
C ASN A 155 -13.27 16.29 -37.91
N ASN A 156 -13.42 16.53 -36.59
CA ASN A 156 -12.36 16.29 -35.59
C ASN A 156 -11.01 16.88 -36.03
N LEU A 157 -11.02 18.18 -36.34
CA LEU A 157 -9.82 18.87 -36.82
C LEU A 157 -8.72 18.90 -35.74
N PRO A 158 -7.45 18.64 -36.07
CA PRO A 158 -6.34 18.81 -35.15
C PRO A 158 -6.24 20.28 -34.66
N LEU A 159 -5.90 20.46 -33.38
CA LEU A 159 -5.81 21.80 -32.77
C LEU A 159 -4.87 22.74 -33.53
N ALA A 160 -3.74 22.25 -34.03
CA ALA A 160 -2.80 23.04 -34.82
C ALA A 160 -3.43 23.56 -36.13
N GLU A 161 -4.19 22.71 -36.83
CA GLU A 161 -4.88 23.08 -38.07
C GLU A 161 -6.04 24.06 -37.81
N PHE A 162 -6.73 23.90 -36.67
CA PHE A 162 -7.76 24.83 -36.23
C PHE A 162 -7.19 26.23 -35.97
N LEU A 163 -6.06 26.30 -35.25
CA LEU A 163 -5.39 27.56 -34.97
C LEU A 163 -4.95 28.27 -36.26
N THR A 164 -4.35 27.55 -37.22
CA THR A 164 -3.95 28.15 -38.50
C THR A 164 -5.14 28.72 -39.29
N LYS A 165 -6.29 28.05 -39.25
CA LYS A 165 -7.49 28.49 -39.98
C LYS A 165 -8.14 29.72 -39.35
N ILE A 166 -8.09 29.87 -38.02
CA ILE A 166 -8.80 30.94 -37.32
C ILE A 166 -7.98 32.23 -37.18
N VAL A 167 -6.65 32.13 -37.15
CA VAL A 167 -5.71 33.27 -37.00
C VAL A 167 -5.97 34.43 -37.98
N PRO A 168 -6.25 34.21 -39.28
CA PRO A 168 -6.51 35.30 -40.22
C PRO A 168 -7.79 36.10 -39.96
N TYR A 169 -8.71 35.55 -39.16
CA TYR A 169 -10.05 36.12 -38.90
C TYR A 169 -10.17 36.71 -37.49
N THR A 170 -9.05 36.85 -36.78
CA THR A 170 -8.98 37.39 -35.43
C THR A 170 -8.12 38.65 -35.41
N ASP A 171 -8.56 39.68 -34.69
CA ASP A 171 -7.87 40.98 -34.58
C ASP A 171 -6.47 40.89 -33.96
N ASP A 172 -6.26 39.92 -33.08
CA ASP A 172 -5.01 39.69 -32.36
C ASP A 172 -4.11 38.67 -33.07
N ASN A 173 -4.38 38.36 -34.34
CA ASN A 173 -3.75 37.26 -35.08
C ASN A 173 -3.75 35.95 -34.24
N GLY A 174 -4.81 35.71 -33.46
CA GLY A 174 -5.02 34.49 -32.69
C GLY A 174 -4.11 34.35 -31.48
N GLU A 175 -3.51 35.42 -30.97
CA GLU A 175 -2.65 35.41 -29.78
C GLU A 175 -3.40 34.87 -28.54
N LEU A 176 -4.60 35.37 -28.27
CA LEU A 176 -5.44 34.94 -27.15
C LEU A 176 -5.85 33.47 -27.28
N ILE A 177 -6.26 33.04 -28.47
CA ILE A 177 -6.65 31.64 -28.71
C ILE A 177 -5.45 30.71 -28.52
N ARG A 178 -4.26 31.12 -28.97
CA ARG A 178 -3.01 30.37 -28.76
C ARG A 178 -2.67 30.26 -27.27
N GLU A 179 -2.83 31.34 -26.51
CA GLU A 179 -2.60 31.34 -25.06
C GLU A 179 -3.57 30.42 -24.32
N VAL A 180 -4.87 30.53 -24.61
CA VAL A 180 -5.90 29.68 -24.00
C VAL A 180 -5.65 28.21 -24.32
N ALA A 181 -5.38 27.88 -25.59
CA ALA A 181 -5.06 26.52 -26.01
C ALA A 181 -3.81 25.97 -25.30
N TYR A 182 -2.79 26.80 -25.11
CA TYR A 182 -1.59 26.41 -24.36
C TYR A 182 -1.90 26.13 -22.89
N ASN A 183 -2.66 27.00 -22.23
CA ASN A 183 -3.02 26.85 -20.83
C ASN A 183 -3.88 25.60 -20.59
N GLU A 184 -4.85 25.33 -21.47
CA GLU A 184 -5.68 24.12 -21.42
C GLU A 184 -4.85 22.85 -21.65
N LEU A 185 -3.96 22.85 -22.64
CA LEU A 185 -3.05 21.72 -22.86
C LEU A 185 -2.12 21.48 -21.67
N LYS A 186 -1.64 22.55 -21.04
CA LYS A 186 -0.80 22.47 -19.83
C LYS A 186 -1.60 21.88 -18.67
N ALA A 187 -2.81 22.38 -18.41
CA ALA A 187 -3.69 21.87 -17.37
C ALA A 187 -4.04 20.39 -17.59
N PHE A 188 -4.33 20.01 -18.83
CA PHE A 188 -4.57 18.61 -19.20
C PHE A 188 -3.35 17.73 -18.96
N ARG A 189 -2.14 18.18 -19.33
CA ARG A 189 -0.89 17.45 -19.05
C ARG A 189 -0.70 17.26 -17.55
N GLU A 190 -0.85 18.31 -16.75
CA GLU A 190 -0.72 18.23 -15.29
C GLU A 190 -1.74 17.26 -14.68
N LEU A 191 -2.99 17.28 -15.16
CA LEU A 191 -4.03 16.33 -14.76
C LEU A 191 -3.61 14.89 -15.07
N VAL A 192 -3.16 14.62 -16.29
CA VAL A 192 -2.72 13.29 -16.72
C VAL A 192 -1.54 12.81 -15.88
N PHE A 193 -0.54 13.66 -15.67
CA PHE A 193 0.61 13.35 -14.79
C PHE A 193 0.16 13.02 -13.37
N ARG A 194 -0.79 13.77 -12.81
CA ARG A 194 -1.33 13.51 -11.47
C ARG A 194 -2.05 12.16 -11.42
N ILE A 195 -2.91 11.86 -12.39
CA ILE A 195 -3.64 10.58 -12.46
C ILE A 195 -2.67 9.40 -12.53
N PHE A 196 -1.63 9.49 -13.37
CA PHE A 196 -0.63 8.43 -13.48
C PHE A 196 0.22 8.30 -12.23
N SER A 197 0.67 9.42 -11.64
CA SER A 197 1.42 9.43 -10.39
C SER A 197 0.61 8.80 -9.25
N ASP A 198 -0.65 9.20 -9.09
CA ASP A 198 -1.55 8.65 -8.07
C ASP A 198 -1.75 7.14 -8.28
N ARG A 199 -1.92 6.71 -9.54
CA ARG A 199 -2.07 5.29 -9.87
C ARG A 199 -0.80 4.49 -9.56
N ILE A 200 0.38 5.03 -9.86
CA ILE A 200 1.67 4.39 -9.53
C ILE A 200 1.78 4.23 -8.01
N GLN A 201 1.54 5.30 -7.24
CA GLN A 201 1.58 5.25 -5.78
C GLN A 201 0.58 4.24 -5.19
N GLN A 202 -0.61 4.11 -5.78
CA GLN A 202 -1.57 3.09 -5.36
C GLN A 202 -1.08 1.66 -5.63
N VAL A 203 -0.49 1.42 -6.81
CA VAL A 203 0.10 0.11 -7.16
C VAL A 203 1.24 -0.22 -6.21
N ASP A 204 2.14 0.73 -5.94
CA ASP A 204 3.27 0.53 -5.03
C ASP A 204 2.82 0.20 -3.61
N LYS A 205 1.76 0.88 -3.13
CA LYS A 205 1.17 0.60 -1.81
C LYS A 205 0.59 -0.82 -1.74
N ILE A 206 -0.14 -1.25 -2.77
CA ILE A 206 -0.69 -2.61 -2.84
C ILE A 206 0.44 -3.64 -2.89
N HIS A 207 1.47 -3.36 -3.69
CA HIS A 207 2.63 -4.24 -3.82
C HIS A 207 3.36 -4.42 -2.49
N SER A 208 3.68 -3.30 -1.82
CA SER A 208 4.34 -3.29 -0.51
C SER A 208 3.52 -4.04 0.55
N SER A 209 2.21 -3.81 0.59
CA SER A 209 1.30 -4.52 1.49
C SER A 209 1.31 -6.04 1.23
N THR A 210 1.27 -6.43 -0.05
CA THR A 210 1.26 -7.85 -0.45
C THR A 210 2.59 -8.53 -0.13
N GLN A 211 3.72 -7.87 -0.37
CA GLN A 211 5.03 -8.38 -0.01
C GLN A 211 5.16 -8.57 1.51
N CYS A 212 4.67 -7.63 2.31
CA CYS A 212 4.68 -7.73 3.77
C CYS A 212 3.86 -8.93 4.26
N ILE A 213 2.66 -9.14 3.71
CA ILE A 213 1.81 -10.30 4.03
C ILE A 213 2.53 -11.61 3.69
N ARG A 214 3.11 -11.73 2.49
CA ARG A 214 3.84 -12.96 2.10
C ARG A 214 5.04 -13.22 3.00
N LYS A 215 5.80 -12.18 3.35
CA LYS A 215 6.95 -12.32 4.27
C LYS A 215 6.51 -12.85 5.62
N TYR A 216 5.37 -12.36 6.13
CA TYR A 216 4.76 -12.86 7.36
C TYR A 216 4.33 -14.33 7.26
N GLU A 217 3.64 -14.71 6.18
CA GLU A 217 3.23 -16.10 5.93
C GLU A 217 4.43 -17.05 5.87
N TYR A 218 5.49 -16.67 5.16
CA TYR A 218 6.72 -17.48 5.10
C TYR A 218 7.39 -17.63 6.47
N SER A 219 7.40 -16.56 7.28
CA SER A 219 7.95 -16.64 8.64
C SER A 219 7.16 -17.61 9.52
N ILE A 220 5.83 -17.62 9.42
CA ILE A 220 4.98 -18.60 10.12
C ILE A 220 5.31 -20.03 9.67
N MET A 221 5.38 -20.25 8.34
CA MET A 221 5.68 -21.56 7.78
C MET A 221 7.05 -22.07 8.21
N GLU A 222 8.06 -21.21 8.19
CA GLU A 222 9.42 -21.50 8.67
C GLU A 222 9.40 -21.93 10.15
N GLN A 223 8.72 -21.18 11.01
CA GLN A 223 8.58 -21.54 12.43
C GLN A 223 7.88 -22.89 12.61
N HIS A 224 6.81 -23.18 11.86
CA HIS A 224 6.15 -24.49 11.92
C HIS A 224 7.07 -25.62 11.48
N GLN A 225 7.83 -25.43 10.39
CA GLN A 225 8.75 -26.44 9.89
C GLN A 225 9.89 -26.69 10.87
N LEU A 226 10.42 -25.63 11.47
CA LEU A 226 11.48 -25.70 12.48
C LEU A 226 10.99 -26.37 13.77
N ASN A 227 9.75 -26.10 14.20
CA ASN A 227 9.13 -26.79 15.33
C ASN A 227 8.91 -28.27 15.04
N ARG A 228 8.43 -28.64 13.84
CA ARG A 228 8.30 -30.05 13.43
C ARG A 228 9.66 -30.75 13.41
N ALA A 229 10.69 -30.11 12.88
CA ALA A 229 12.05 -30.64 12.86
C ALA A 229 12.60 -30.83 14.29
N LYS A 230 12.40 -29.87 15.19
CA LYS A 230 12.78 -29.99 16.61
C LYS A 230 12.06 -31.14 17.32
N ILE A 231 10.75 -31.30 17.10
CA ILE A 231 9.98 -32.41 17.67
C ILE A 231 10.54 -33.74 17.16
N ALA A 232 10.76 -33.87 15.86
CA ALA A 232 11.34 -35.06 15.26
C ALA A 232 12.75 -35.34 15.80
N GLN A 233 13.59 -34.32 15.94
CA GLN A 233 14.93 -34.45 16.50
C GLN A 233 14.91 -34.88 17.96
N ASN A 234 14.01 -34.31 18.77
CA ASN A 234 13.85 -34.71 20.18
C ASN A 234 13.35 -36.15 20.29
N TYR A 235 12.44 -36.56 19.42
CA TYR A 235 11.98 -37.95 19.35
C TYR A 235 13.12 -38.90 18.95
N LEU A 236 13.92 -38.54 17.96
CA LEU A 236 15.11 -39.30 17.58
C LEU A 236 16.14 -39.39 18.71
N LYS A 237 16.38 -38.30 19.45
CA LYS A 237 17.26 -38.31 20.63
C LYS A 237 16.72 -39.18 21.76
N GLN A 238 15.40 -39.31 21.91
CA GLN A 238 14.80 -40.23 22.88
C GLN A 238 14.99 -41.69 22.47
N LEU A 239 14.82 -42.01 21.18
CA LEU A 239 15.02 -43.36 20.67
C LEU A 239 16.49 -43.76 20.59
N LEU A 240 17.37 -42.82 20.26
CA LEU A 240 18.78 -43.05 19.98
C LEU A 240 19.64 -41.96 20.67
N PRO A 241 19.75 -41.99 22.01
CA PRO A 241 20.45 -40.95 22.77
C PRO A 241 21.96 -40.88 22.50
N GLY A 242 22.55 -41.96 21.98
CA GLY A 242 23.97 -42.03 21.59
C GLY A 242 24.23 -41.76 20.10
N PHE A 243 23.22 -41.36 19.32
CA PHE A 243 23.38 -41.15 17.88
C PHE A 243 24.31 -39.97 17.59
N ASN A 244 25.40 -40.26 16.89
CA ASN A 244 26.36 -39.31 16.34
C ASN A 244 26.33 -39.41 14.81
N TYR A 245 26.08 -38.28 14.16
CA TYR A 245 25.93 -38.22 12.71
C TYR A 245 27.27 -38.44 11.98
N ASP A 246 28.38 -38.00 12.57
CA ASP A 246 29.70 -38.14 11.97
C ASP A 246 30.15 -39.60 11.97
N ASP A 247 29.83 -40.35 13.03
CA ASP A 247 30.12 -41.79 13.11
C ASP A 247 29.21 -42.58 12.16
N TYR A 248 27.95 -42.17 11.99
CA TYR A 248 27.02 -42.75 11.02
C TYR A 248 27.50 -42.64 9.56
N ILE A 249 28.06 -41.48 9.18
CA ILE A 249 28.58 -41.28 7.82
C ILE A 249 29.79 -42.18 7.55
N ASN A 250 30.63 -42.39 8.57
CA ASN A 250 31.90 -43.09 8.43
C ASN A 250 31.80 -44.61 8.63
N ASP A 251 30.72 -45.11 9.25
CA ASP A 251 30.49 -46.54 9.46
C ASP A 251 29.10 -46.98 8.97
N SER A 252 29.10 -47.86 7.96
CA SER A 252 27.89 -48.42 7.37
C SER A 252 27.07 -49.31 8.32
N ASN A 253 27.66 -49.80 9.42
CA ASN A 253 26.99 -50.65 10.40
C ASN A 253 26.55 -49.90 11.67
N TYR A 254 26.88 -48.62 11.79
CA TYR A 254 26.66 -47.81 12.99
C TYR A 254 25.22 -47.84 13.55
N ILE A 255 24.22 -47.73 12.67
CA ILE A 255 22.80 -47.78 13.07
C ILE A 255 22.45 -49.14 13.67
N ARG A 256 22.96 -50.22 13.08
CA ARG A 256 22.69 -51.59 13.55
C ARG A 256 23.29 -51.79 14.94
N ASP A 257 24.51 -51.31 15.16
CA ASP A 257 25.21 -51.48 16.42
C ASP A 257 24.57 -50.67 17.56
N ILE A 258 24.11 -49.44 17.29
CA ILE A 258 23.34 -48.65 18.27
C ILE A 258 22.00 -49.32 18.60
N LEU A 259 21.27 -49.82 17.60
CA LEU A 259 19.98 -50.47 17.85
C LEU A 259 20.15 -51.73 18.72
N ILE A 260 21.22 -52.51 18.49
CA ILE A 260 21.56 -53.66 19.33
C ILE A 260 21.89 -53.23 20.76
N GLU A 261 22.60 -52.11 20.97
CA GLU A 261 22.88 -51.58 22.30
C GLU A 261 21.63 -51.06 23.02
N VAL A 262 20.72 -50.41 22.31
CA VAL A 262 19.44 -49.93 22.85
C VAL A 262 18.57 -51.12 23.29
N ASP A 263 18.47 -52.16 22.48
CA ASP A 263 17.77 -53.40 22.84
C ASP A 263 18.39 -54.09 24.07
N LYS A 264 19.74 -54.13 24.16
CA LYS A 264 20.44 -54.68 25.32
C LYS A 264 20.20 -53.85 26.60
N LYS A 265 20.19 -52.52 26.51
CA LYS A 265 19.91 -51.64 27.65
C LYS A 265 18.47 -51.80 28.15
N HIS A 266 17.50 -51.85 27.25
CA HIS A 266 16.10 -52.14 27.58
C HIS A 266 15.92 -53.54 28.19
N ALA A 267 16.68 -54.54 27.74
CA ALA A 267 16.69 -55.86 28.35
C ALA A 267 17.30 -55.88 29.77
N SER A 268 18.30 -55.02 30.05
CA SER A 268 18.99 -54.98 31.34
C SER A 268 18.31 -54.16 32.45
N GLU A 269 17.53 -53.13 32.09
CA GLU A 269 16.74 -52.36 33.07
C GLU A 269 15.43 -53.06 33.48
N THR A 270 15.07 -54.14 32.77
CA THR A 270 13.84 -54.90 32.99
C THR A 270 14.17 -56.29 33.53
N ASN A 271 14.49 -56.38 34.82
CA ASN A 271 14.37 -57.64 35.60
C ASN A 271 12.89 -57.94 35.96
N CYS A 272 11.99 -57.58 35.07
CA CYS A 272 10.63 -58.11 35.01
C CYS A 272 10.54 -58.86 33.69
N GLU A 273 9.86 -60.00 33.74
CA GLU A 273 9.53 -60.87 32.62
C GLU A 273 9.33 -60.13 31.29
N PRO A 274 9.58 -60.79 30.15
CA PRO A 274 9.30 -60.24 28.83
C PRO A 274 7.77 -60.09 28.65
N ASN A 275 7.19 -59.07 29.27
CA ASN A 275 5.90 -58.53 28.94
C ASN A 275 6.10 -57.73 27.65
N PHE A 276 6.12 -58.47 26.54
CA PHE A 276 5.41 -58.04 25.35
C PHE A 276 4.14 -57.32 25.81
N LEU A 277 4.11 -56.00 25.68
CA LEU A 277 2.95 -55.11 25.87
C LEU A 277 1.75 -55.81 26.51
N SER A 278 1.69 -55.86 27.86
CA SER A 278 0.48 -56.35 28.53
C SER A 278 -0.73 -55.66 27.86
N PRO A 279 -1.71 -56.42 27.34
CA PRO A 279 -2.86 -55.87 26.62
C PRO A 279 -3.54 -54.72 27.37
N GLU A 280 -3.48 -54.72 28.71
CA GLU A 280 -3.99 -53.64 29.56
C GLU A 280 -3.27 -52.30 29.40
N ASN A 281 -1.94 -52.28 29.24
CA ASN A 281 -1.18 -51.03 29.08
C ASN A 281 -1.34 -50.44 27.67
N SER A 282 -1.42 -51.31 26.66
CA SER A 282 -1.78 -50.91 25.28
C SER A 282 -3.21 -50.36 25.23
N LEU A 283 -4.17 -51.04 25.90
CA LEU A 283 -5.55 -50.60 25.99
C LEU A 283 -5.68 -49.24 26.71
N LYS A 284 -4.97 -49.05 27.83
CA LYS A 284 -4.94 -47.75 28.54
C LYS A 284 -4.36 -46.64 27.66
N GLN A 285 -3.25 -46.88 26.95
CA GLN A 285 -2.71 -45.89 26.00
C GLN A 285 -3.67 -45.58 24.85
N GLN A 286 -4.33 -46.60 24.29
CA GLN A 286 -5.37 -46.40 23.27
C GLN A 286 -6.55 -45.62 23.81
N GLN A 287 -6.99 -45.87 25.05
CA GLN A 287 -8.05 -45.13 25.72
C GLN A 287 -7.66 -43.66 25.96
N PHE A 288 -6.43 -43.37 26.40
CA PHE A 288 -5.93 -42.00 26.54
C PHE A 288 -5.89 -41.28 25.20
N LYS A 289 -5.39 -41.94 24.15
CA LYS A 289 -5.36 -41.38 22.79
C LYS A 289 -6.75 -41.12 22.25
N LEU A 290 -7.70 -42.04 22.47
CA LEU A 290 -9.09 -41.90 22.05
C LEU A 290 -9.78 -40.77 22.81
N LYS A 291 -9.51 -40.63 24.12
CA LYS A 291 -10.01 -39.51 24.93
C LYS A 291 -9.46 -38.17 24.43
N PHE A 292 -8.16 -38.09 24.18
CA PHE A 292 -7.52 -36.90 23.61
C PHE A 292 -8.13 -36.53 22.25
N LEU A 293 -8.31 -37.49 21.35
CA LEU A 293 -8.92 -37.24 20.04
C LEU A 293 -10.38 -36.78 20.16
N LYS A 294 -11.15 -37.31 21.11
CA LYS A 294 -12.52 -36.84 21.38
C LYS A 294 -12.55 -35.41 21.92
N ASP A 295 -11.63 -35.07 22.82
CA ASP A 295 -11.54 -33.72 23.38
C ASP A 295 -11.05 -32.72 22.32
N GLU A 296 -10.11 -33.11 21.46
CA GLU A 296 -9.64 -32.29 20.33
C GLU A 296 -10.74 -32.11 19.27
N LEU A 297 -11.52 -33.15 18.98
CA LEU A 297 -12.68 -33.06 18.08
C LEU A 297 -13.74 -32.10 18.64
N ARG A 298 -14.06 -32.19 19.94
CA ARG A 298 -14.99 -31.26 20.59
C ARG A 298 -14.50 -29.82 20.53
N ARG A 299 -13.20 -29.59 20.79
CA ARG A 299 -12.60 -28.25 20.67
C ARG A 299 -12.76 -27.72 19.24
N ARG A 300 -12.47 -28.55 18.23
CA ARG A 300 -12.61 -28.15 16.82
C ARG A 300 -14.05 -27.88 16.41
N GLU A 301 -15.01 -28.65 16.92
CA GLU A 301 -16.44 -28.40 16.71
C GLU A 301 -16.86 -27.06 17.31
N GLN A 302 -16.40 -26.76 18.54
CA GLN A 302 -16.66 -25.48 19.19
C GLN A 302 -16.02 -24.31 18.44
N ASP A 303 -14.76 -24.41 18.04
CA ASP A 303 -14.08 -23.38 17.23
C ASP A 303 -14.84 -23.14 15.92
N ASN A 304 -15.39 -24.19 15.30
CA ASN A 304 -16.16 -24.09 14.07
C ASN A 304 -17.53 -23.45 14.29
N GLU A 305 -18.19 -23.73 15.42
CA GLU A 305 -19.43 -23.07 15.83
C GLU A 305 -19.21 -21.56 16.06
N GLU A 306 -18.15 -21.20 16.78
CA GLU A 306 -17.74 -19.79 17.00
C GLU A 306 -17.44 -19.07 15.68
N LEU A 307 -16.74 -19.73 14.75
CA LEU A 307 -16.47 -19.19 13.41
C LEU A 307 -17.74 -19.03 12.57
N MET A 308 -18.71 -19.95 12.67
CA MET A 308 -20.00 -19.83 11.99
C MET A 308 -20.81 -18.68 12.54
N ASP A 309 -20.79 -18.45 13.86
CA ASP A 309 -21.44 -17.30 14.49
C ASP A 309 -20.80 -15.98 14.08
N GLU A 310 -19.46 -15.93 14.04
CA GLU A 310 -18.73 -14.76 13.54
C GLU A 310 -19.06 -14.49 12.06
N HIS A 311 -19.09 -15.53 11.23
CA HIS A 311 -19.45 -15.41 9.82
C HIS A 311 -20.89 -14.88 9.64
N ASN A 312 -21.84 -15.39 10.42
CA ASN A 312 -23.23 -14.93 10.41
C ASN A 312 -23.34 -13.46 10.85
N ASN A 313 -22.60 -13.05 11.88
CA ASN A 313 -22.55 -11.67 12.34
C ASN A 313 -21.97 -10.73 11.27
N LEU A 314 -20.86 -11.12 10.62
CA LEU A 314 -20.28 -10.36 9.52
C LEU A 314 -21.25 -10.26 8.32
N MET A 315 -21.98 -11.32 8.01
CA MET A 315 -23.01 -11.30 6.97
C MET A 315 -24.16 -10.34 7.32
N LEU A 316 -24.58 -10.27 8.58
CA LEU A 316 -25.57 -9.30 9.03
C LEU A 316 -25.05 -7.85 8.90
N GLN A 317 -23.81 -7.60 9.32
CA GLN A 317 -23.17 -6.29 9.20
C GLN A 317 -23.03 -5.86 7.73
N LEU A 318 -22.63 -6.77 6.86
CA LEU A 318 -22.53 -6.52 5.42
C LEU A 318 -23.89 -6.16 4.83
N ASN A 319 -24.93 -6.92 5.15
CA ASN A 319 -26.30 -6.65 4.69
C ASN A 319 -26.82 -5.30 5.20
N GLN A 320 -26.48 -4.92 6.42
CA GLN A 320 -26.82 -3.61 6.97
C GLN A 320 -26.08 -2.49 6.23
N ALA A 321 -24.77 -2.61 6.00
CA ALA A 321 -23.98 -1.64 5.27
C ALA A 321 -24.49 -1.45 3.83
N ILE A 322 -24.88 -2.53 3.15
CA ILE A 322 -25.49 -2.48 1.81
C ILE A 322 -26.79 -1.68 1.85
N LYS A 323 -27.67 -1.92 2.82
CA LYS A 323 -28.93 -1.17 2.97
C LYS A 323 -28.67 0.32 3.21
N GLU A 324 -27.74 0.67 4.09
CA GLU A 324 -27.37 2.06 4.36
C GLU A 324 -26.80 2.77 3.12
N GLN A 325 -25.98 2.07 2.34
CA GLN A 325 -25.43 2.61 1.09
C GLN A 325 -26.51 2.82 0.04
N GLN A 326 -27.47 1.91 -0.08
CA GLN A 326 -28.61 2.06 -0.99
C GLN A 326 -29.48 3.26 -0.61
N GLU A 327 -29.77 3.48 0.67
CA GLU A 327 -30.54 4.64 1.13
C GLU A 327 -29.79 5.96 0.91
N LYS A 328 -28.48 6.00 1.19
CA LYS A 328 -27.62 7.16 0.86
C LYS A 328 -27.62 7.46 -0.64
N SER A 329 -27.54 6.43 -1.47
CA SER A 329 -27.59 6.57 -2.94
C SER A 329 -28.94 7.16 -3.39
N LYS A 330 -30.07 6.64 -2.90
CA LYS A 330 -31.41 7.18 -3.18
C LYS A 330 -31.52 8.65 -2.77
N HIS A 331 -31.02 9.01 -1.58
CA HIS A 331 -31.02 10.39 -1.10
C HIS A 331 -30.19 11.31 -2.02
N ASN A 332 -29.00 10.87 -2.42
CA ASN A 332 -28.14 11.64 -3.33
C ASN A 332 -28.77 11.82 -4.72
N ILE A 333 -29.43 10.80 -5.26
CA ILE A 333 -30.16 10.88 -6.53
C ILE A 333 -31.27 11.94 -6.43
N LYS A 334 -32.06 11.90 -5.35
CA LYS A 334 -33.12 12.90 -5.11
C LYS A 334 -32.55 14.32 -5.01
N ARG A 335 -31.50 14.51 -4.20
CA ARG A 335 -30.83 15.81 -4.04
C ARG A 335 -30.26 16.33 -5.36
N ASN A 336 -29.69 15.46 -6.18
CA ASN A 336 -29.15 15.84 -7.49
C ASN A 336 -30.28 16.28 -8.44
N LYS A 337 -31.42 15.58 -8.42
CA LYS A 337 -32.62 16.00 -9.16
C LYS A 337 -33.09 17.38 -8.71
N ASP A 338 -33.24 17.61 -7.41
CA ASP A 338 -33.67 18.91 -6.87
C ASP A 338 -32.70 20.04 -7.26
N LEU A 339 -31.39 19.77 -7.29
CA LEU A 339 -30.38 20.74 -7.73
C LEU A 339 -30.45 21.02 -9.24
N LYS A 340 -30.72 20.00 -10.08
CA LYS A 340 -30.94 20.18 -11.51
C LYS A 340 -32.18 21.02 -11.78
N ASP A 341 -33.27 20.78 -11.06
CA ASP A 341 -34.51 21.54 -11.19
C ASP A 341 -34.29 23.01 -10.78
N LYS A 342 -33.55 23.27 -9.69
CA LYS A 342 -33.13 24.62 -9.30
C LYS A 342 -32.26 25.31 -10.35
N LEU A 343 -31.30 24.59 -10.92
CA LEU A 343 -30.42 25.12 -11.96
C LEU A 343 -31.19 25.45 -13.24
N ALA A 344 -32.19 24.64 -13.61
CA ALA A 344 -33.09 24.96 -14.71
C ALA A 344 -33.90 26.24 -14.44
N GLY A 345 -34.44 26.40 -13.22
CA GLY A 345 -35.14 27.62 -12.82
C GLY A 345 -34.25 28.87 -12.91
N LEU A 346 -33.02 28.81 -12.40
CA LEU A 346 -32.07 29.92 -12.48
C LEU A 346 -31.69 30.29 -13.91
N LYS A 347 -31.61 29.31 -14.83
CA LYS A 347 -31.36 29.58 -16.25
C LYS A 347 -32.50 30.36 -16.90
N ILE A 348 -33.75 29.97 -16.63
CA ILE A 348 -34.93 30.69 -17.12
C ILE A 348 -34.91 32.14 -16.63
N THR A 349 -34.70 32.36 -15.33
CA THR A 349 -34.62 33.72 -14.77
C THR A 349 -33.44 34.53 -15.33
N ALA A 350 -32.30 33.89 -15.60
CA ALA A 350 -31.17 34.56 -16.23
C ALA A 350 -31.48 34.96 -17.68
N GLU A 351 -32.16 34.11 -18.45
CA GLU A 351 -32.64 34.41 -19.80
C GLU A 351 -33.66 35.55 -19.80
N GLU A 352 -34.63 35.55 -18.87
CA GLU A 352 -35.59 36.64 -18.70
C GLU A 352 -34.90 37.97 -18.38
N ASN A 353 -33.93 37.96 -17.46
CA ASN A 353 -33.16 39.15 -17.10
C ASN A 353 -32.33 39.68 -18.27
N GLN A 354 -31.77 38.79 -19.09
CA GLN A 354 -31.03 39.17 -20.30
C GLN A 354 -31.94 39.89 -21.30
N VAL A 355 -33.15 39.36 -21.53
CA VAL A 355 -34.15 40.01 -22.42
C VAL A 355 -34.54 41.39 -21.89
N ILE A 356 -34.71 41.55 -20.58
CA ILE A 356 -35.01 42.85 -19.96
C ILE A 356 -33.84 43.84 -20.18
N LEU A 357 -32.60 43.40 -19.95
CA LEU A 357 -31.40 44.22 -20.17
C LEU A 357 -31.30 44.67 -21.63
N ASP A 358 -31.49 43.75 -22.58
CA ASP A 358 -31.44 44.05 -24.01
C ASP A 358 -32.51 45.09 -24.40
N LYS A 359 -33.71 44.99 -23.81
CA LYS A 359 -34.79 45.98 -24.02
C LYS A 359 -34.44 47.35 -23.47
N ILE A 360 -33.87 47.43 -22.26
CA ILE A 360 -33.43 48.70 -21.64
C ILE A 360 -32.33 49.36 -22.47
N LEU A 361 -31.40 48.56 -23.03
CA LEU A 361 -30.33 49.07 -23.88
C LEU A 361 -30.85 49.62 -25.21
N LEU A 362 -31.89 49.00 -25.79
CA LEU A 362 -32.55 49.51 -27.00
C LEU A 362 -33.34 50.80 -26.75
N GLU A 363 -34.03 50.92 -25.60
CA GLU A 363 -34.82 52.11 -25.25
C GLU A 363 -33.94 53.32 -24.85
N ASN A 364 -32.74 53.08 -24.31
CA ASN A 364 -31.79 54.13 -23.89
C ASN A 364 -30.59 54.30 -24.84
N GLY A 365 -30.65 53.72 -26.03
CA GLY A 365 -29.62 53.89 -27.06
C GLY A 365 -29.44 55.37 -27.41
N PRO A 366 -28.21 55.83 -27.68
CA PRO A 366 -27.93 57.24 -27.93
C PRO A 366 -28.78 57.73 -29.09
N THR A 367 -29.70 58.66 -28.82
CA THR A 367 -30.32 59.48 -29.86
C THR A 367 -29.20 60.30 -30.48
N GLU A 368 -28.80 59.94 -31.69
CA GLU A 368 -27.86 60.72 -32.50
C GLU A 368 -28.38 62.16 -32.58
N ASN A 369 -27.62 63.08 -31.98
CA ASN A 369 -27.76 64.53 -32.13
C ASN A 369 -26.78 65.02 -33.20
#